data_AF-A0AAQ3TT05-F1
#
_entry.id   AF-A0AAQ3TT05-F1
#
_cell.length_a   1.000
_cell.length_b   1.000
_cell.length_c   1.000
_cell.angle_alpha   90.00
_cell.angle_beta   90.00
_cell.angle_gamma   90.00
#
_symmetry.space_group_name_H-M   'P 1'
#
loop_
_entity.id
_entity.type
_entity.pdbx_description
1 polymer ?
#
loop_
_entity_poly.entity_id
_entity_poly.type
_entity_poly.pdbx_seq_one_letter_code
_entity_poly.pdbx_strand_id
1 'polypeptide(L)'
;MLRAAHRPLGSSGSMLWLCSPLSACLAGGRSSSAAAPSPSGGGGARRGSSNGRIIAPESASVWRKPEAGRLKLNFDGSSKHASRRASIGGVYRDHEGGFVLGYAERIGRATSSVAELAALRRGLELAVANGWRSVWVEGDAKTVVDVVRSRARVRAEEDSRLCADIAALLPLLDDLCVSHVRRQGNRVAHGFAKLGHGAASPRVWRDAPPDEVLRYLQRDAEGEGK
;
A
#
# COMPACT_ATOMS: atom_id res chain seq x y z
N MET A 1 -10.25 50.56 -27.68
CA MET A 1 -11.50 49.75 -27.64
C MET A 1 -11.11 48.33 -28.03
N LEU A 2 -10.71 47.49 -27.07
CA LEU A 2 -11.49 46.46 -26.34
C LEU A 2 -11.97 45.24 -27.17
N ARG A 3 -11.28 44.09 -26.91
CA ARG A 3 -11.70 42.65 -26.89
C ARG A 3 -12.22 42.03 -28.20
N ALA A 4 -12.12 40.73 -28.50
CA ALA A 4 -11.88 39.48 -27.74
C ALA A 4 -11.22 38.45 -28.72
N ALA A 5 -10.16 37.71 -28.36
CA ALA A 5 -10.13 36.46 -27.59
C ALA A 5 -10.93 35.30 -28.21
N HIS A 6 -10.23 34.46 -28.98
CA HIS A 6 -10.63 33.10 -29.36
C HIS A 6 -10.61 32.17 -28.13
N ARG A 7 -11.68 31.38 -27.97
CA ARG A 7 -11.73 30.13 -27.20
C ARG A 7 -12.28 29.04 -28.10
N PRO A 8 -11.78 27.80 -28.03
CA PRO A 8 -12.59 26.62 -28.27
C PRO A 8 -13.09 26.01 -26.95
N LEU A 9 -14.40 25.79 -26.90
CA LEU A 9 -15.11 24.84 -26.05
C LEU A 9 -14.64 23.43 -26.43
N GLY A 10 -14.54 22.41 -25.57
CA GLY A 10 -15.40 22.04 -24.46
C GLY A 10 -15.84 20.59 -24.70
N SER A 11 -15.38 19.70 -23.82
CA SER A 11 -15.53 18.24 -23.80
C SER A 11 -16.97 17.75 -23.64
N SER A 12 -17.28 16.59 -24.25
CA SER A 12 -18.32 15.63 -23.85
C SER A 12 -18.02 14.32 -24.61
N GLY A 13 -18.01 13.12 -24.08
CA GLY A 13 -18.37 12.55 -22.79
C GLY A 13 -18.40 11.02 -22.97
N SER A 14 -18.40 10.30 -21.85
CA SER A 14 -18.72 8.87 -21.70
C SER A 14 -17.72 7.81 -22.18
N MET A 15 -16.82 7.43 -21.27
CA MET A 15 -16.20 6.11 -21.25
C MET A 15 -16.93 5.27 -20.19
N LEU A 16 -17.90 4.46 -20.62
CA LEU A 16 -18.64 3.51 -19.79
C LEU A 16 -17.77 2.26 -19.57
N TRP A 17 -17.29 2.07 -18.34
CA TRP A 17 -16.78 0.77 -17.87
C TRP A 17 -17.94 0.04 -17.19
N LEU A 18 -18.61 -0.83 -17.94
CA LEU A 18 -19.52 -1.85 -17.40
C LEU A 18 -18.73 -3.15 -17.28
N CYS A 19 -18.42 -3.58 -16.06
CA CYS A 19 -18.05 -4.97 -15.78
C CYS A 19 -19.21 -5.62 -15.03
N SER A 20 -19.99 -6.43 -15.75
CA SER A 20 -20.98 -7.36 -15.20
C SER A 20 -20.28 -8.54 -14.52
N PRO A 21 -20.86 -9.13 -13.45
CA PRO A 21 -20.37 -10.37 -12.87
C PRO A 21 -21.03 -11.61 -13.49
N LEU A 22 -20.18 -12.62 -13.73
CA LEU A 22 -20.37 -14.05 -13.51
C LEU A 22 -21.51 -14.79 -14.24
N SER A 23 -21.11 -15.68 -15.16
CA SER A 23 -21.94 -16.78 -15.66
C SER A 23 -21.43 -18.12 -15.11
N ALA A 24 -22.36 -18.79 -14.42
CA ALA A 24 -22.61 -20.21 -14.18
C ALA A 24 -21.58 -21.30 -14.57
N CYS A 25 -21.38 -22.23 -13.62
CA CYS A 25 -21.28 -23.68 -13.90
C CYS A 25 -22.26 -24.44 -12.98
N LEU A 26 -23.23 -25.13 -13.59
CA LEU A 26 -24.03 -26.26 -13.09
C LEU A 26 -23.26 -27.56 -13.50
N ALA A 27 -23.44 -28.80 -13.04
CA ALA A 27 -24.50 -29.54 -12.36
C ALA A 27 -23.95 -30.92 -11.88
N GLY A 28 -24.72 -31.60 -11.01
CA GLY A 28 -24.81 -33.07 -10.89
C GLY A 28 -24.05 -33.67 -9.70
N GLY A 29 -24.60 -34.51 -8.81
CA GLY A 29 -25.88 -35.20 -8.69
C GLY A 29 -25.67 -36.50 -7.90
N ARG A 30 -26.31 -36.62 -6.72
CA ARG A 30 -26.96 -37.80 -6.03
C ARG A 30 -26.36 -39.22 -6.27
N SER A 31 -26.23 -40.19 -5.35
CA SER A 31 -26.72 -40.45 -3.97
C SER A 31 -26.14 -41.81 -3.48
N SER A 32 -26.01 -41.97 -2.15
CA SER A 32 -26.21 -43.18 -1.32
C SER A 32 -25.13 -44.29 -1.12
N SER A 33 -24.73 -44.41 0.16
CA SER A 33 -24.72 -45.60 1.04
C SER A 33 -23.42 -46.39 1.34
N ALA A 34 -23.21 -46.54 2.66
CA ALA A 34 -22.70 -47.69 3.43
C ALA A 34 -21.21 -47.77 3.87
N ALA A 35 -21.10 -47.80 5.22
CA ALA A 35 -20.26 -48.63 6.08
C ALA A 35 -18.78 -48.26 6.34
N ALA A 36 -18.48 -48.16 7.64
CA ALA A 36 -17.17 -48.00 8.28
C ALA A 36 -16.28 -49.25 8.14
N PRO A 37 -14.97 -49.14 8.41
CA PRO A 37 -14.50 -49.43 9.77
C PRO A 37 -13.38 -48.51 10.29
N SER A 38 -13.24 -48.47 11.61
CA SER A 38 -12.09 -47.91 12.33
C SER A 38 -10.80 -48.67 11.98
N PRO A 39 -9.63 -47.99 12.01
CA PRO A 39 -8.72 -48.30 13.10
C PRO A 39 -7.98 -47.09 13.69
N SER A 40 -7.52 -47.34 14.91
CA SER A 40 -6.59 -46.60 15.76
C SER A 40 -5.32 -46.08 15.07
N GLY A 41 -4.85 -44.92 15.55
CA GLY A 41 -3.42 -44.59 15.62
C GLY A 41 -3.00 -43.36 14.82
N GLY A 42 -2.39 -42.39 15.50
CA GLY A 42 -1.59 -41.35 14.86
C GLY A 42 -2.02 -39.93 15.22
N GLY A 43 -1.26 -39.29 16.11
CA GLY A 43 -1.43 -37.90 16.50
C GLY A 43 -1.40 -36.96 15.30
N GLY A 44 -2.58 -36.47 14.91
CA GLY A 44 -2.75 -35.35 14.00
C GLY A 44 -2.77 -34.05 14.80
N ALA A 45 -1.60 -33.44 14.99
CA ALA A 45 -1.52 -32.06 15.41
C ALA A 45 -2.35 -31.22 14.43
N ARG A 46 -3.44 -30.62 14.94
CA ARG A 46 -4.19 -29.59 14.23
C ARG A 46 -3.20 -28.50 13.81
N ARG A 47 -2.86 -28.42 12.52
CA ARG A 47 -2.26 -27.20 11.96
C ARG A 47 -3.35 -26.15 11.96
N GLY A 48 -3.49 -25.46 13.09
CA GLY A 48 -4.11 -24.15 13.10
C GLY A 48 -3.32 -23.29 12.13
N SER A 49 -4.00 -22.77 11.12
CA SER A 49 -3.52 -21.67 10.30
C SER A 49 -3.26 -20.49 11.22
N SER A 50 -2.02 -20.35 11.68
CA SER A 50 -1.56 -19.12 12.30
C SER A 50 -1.39 -18.13 11.16
N ASN A 51 -2.26 -17.12 11.11
CA ASN A 51 -1.98 -15.87 10.43
C ASN A 51 -0.75 -15.26 11.11
N GLY A 52 0.43 -15.75 10.72
CA GLY A 52 1.72 -15.36 11.23
C GLY A 52 2.04 -13.98 10.73
N ARG A 53 1.44 -12.95 11.34
CA ARG A 53 1.95 -11.58 11.27
C ARG A 53 3.37 -11.62 11.82
N ILE A 54 4.37 -11.79 10.96
CA ILE A 54 5.77 -11.65 11.34
C ILE A 54 5.95 -10.19 11.75
N ILE A 55 6.10 -9.97 13.06
CA ILE A 55 6.31 -8.64 13.62
C ILE A 55 7.80 -8.35 13.45
N ALA A 56 8.15 -7.63 12.38
CA ALA A 56 9.51 -7.20 12.12
C ALA A 56 10.11 -6.42 13.31
N PRO A 57 11.45 -6.52 13.53
CA PRO A 57 12.16 -5.91 14.64
C PRO A 57 11.97 -4.38 14.72
N GLU A 58 12.20 -3.83 15.90
CA GLU A 58 11.88 -2.45 16.23
C GLU A 58 12.80 -1.45 15.48
N SER A 59 12.18 -0.61 14.64
CA SER A 59 12.68 0.65 14.08
C SER A 59 14.10 0.63 13.47
N ALA A 60 14.26 -0.14 12.38
CA ALA A 60 15.50 -0.12 11.59
C ALA A 60 15.83 1.31 11.09
N SER A 61 17.11 1.67 11.06
CA SER A 61 17.59 2.96 10.50
C SER A 61 17.80 2.92 8.99
N VAL A 62 17.93 1.72 8.42
CA VAL A 62 18.24 1.49 7.00
C VAL A 62 17.17 0.58 6.42
N TRP A 63 16.80 0.84 5.17
CA TRP A 63 15.90 -0.01 4.42
C TRP A 63 16.51 -1.41 4.22
N ARG A 64 15.66 -2.44 4.23
CA ARG A 64 16.08 -3.83 3.96
C ARG A 64 15.22 -4.44 2.86
N LYS A 65 15.85 -5.23 1.99
CA LYS A 65 15.14 -6.00 0.97
C LYS A 65 14.14 -6.99 1.61
N PRO A 66 12.96 -7.20 1.02
CA PRO A 66 12.04 -8.25 1.44
C PRO A 66 12.55 -9.64 1.05
N GLU A 67 11.92 -10.68 1.60
CA GLU A 67 12.13 -12.07 1.20
C GLU A 67 11.66 -12.32 -0.24
N ALA A 68 12.25 -13.32 -0.91
CA ALA A 68 11.85 -13.72 -2.26
C ALA A 68 10.35 -14.03 -2.34
N GLY A 69 9.70 -13.58 -3.42
CA GLY A 69 8.25 -13.72 -3.61
C GLY A 69 7.39 -12.67 -2.89
N ARG A 70 7.98 -11.76 -2.11
CA ARG A 70 7.27 -10.67 -1.44
C ARG A 70 7.67 -9.31 -2.00
N LEU A 71 6.68 -8.43 -2.19
CA LEU A 71 6.93 -7.02 -2.48
C LEU A 71 6.97 -6.20 -1.20
N LYS A 72 7.78 -5.15 -1.15
CA LYS A 72 7.79 -4.19 -0.06
C LYS A 72 7.21 -2.85 -0.48
N LEU A 73 6.16 -2.41 0.21
CA LEU A 73 5.62 -1.06 0.16
C LEU A 73 6.32 -0.18 1.21
N ASN A 74 6.96 0.89 0.76
CA ASN A 74 7.27 2.04 1.61
C ASN A 74 6.29 3.18 1.30
N PHE A 75 5.72 3.81 2.33
CA PHE A 75 4.77 4.94 2.17
C PHE A 75 5.19 6.14 3.03
N ASP A 76 4.83 7.36 2.61
CA ASP A 76 5.08 8.60 3.34
C ASP A 76 3.98 9.63 3.02
N GLY A 77 3.51 10.32 4.06
CA GLY A 77 2.62 11.45 3.98
C GLY A 77 3.33 12.76 4.28
N SER A 78 3.13 13.79 3.46
CA SER A 78 3.72 15.10 3.68
C SER A 78 2.66 16.18 3.82
N SER A 79 2.64 16.88 4.96
CA SER A 79 1.79 18.06 5.17
C SER A 79 2.60 19.30 5.56
N LYS A 80 2.38 20.42 4.87
CA LYS A 80 3.06 21.70 5.14
C LYS A 80 2.40 22.40 6.32
N HIS A 81 3.11 22.54 7.44
CA HIS A 81 2.57 23.07 8.71
C HIS A 81 1.64 24.30 8.56
N ALA A 82 2.11 25.38 7.93
CA ALA A 82 1.35 26.63 7.81
C ALA A 82 0.13 26.54 6.88
N SER A 83 0.27 25.91 5.72
CA SER A 83 -0.80 25.87 4.70
C SER A 83 -1.68 24.62 4.77
N ARG A 84 -1.26 23.62 5.54
CA ARG A 84 -1.79 22.26 5.57
C ARG A 84 -1.90 21.55 4.23
N ARG A 85 -1.36 22.14 3.15
CA ARG A 85 -1.25 21.49 1.85
C ARG A 85 -0.51 20.19 2.04
N ALA A 86 -1.13 19.12 1.57
CA ALA A 86 -0.68 17.78 1.79
C ALA A 86 -0.57 16.99 0.50
N SER A 87 0.34 16.05 0.51
CA SER A 87 0.59 15.09 -0.55
C SER A 87 0.98 13.76 0.06
N ILE A 88 0.88 12.72 -0.75
CA ILE A 88 1.23 11.36 -0.41
C ILE A 88 2.21 10.82 -1.44
N GLY A 89 2.97 9.81 -1.04
CA GLY A 89 3.74 9.03 -1.97
C GLY A 89 4.19 7.70 -1.40
N GLY A 90 4.65 6.84 -2.28
CA GLY A 90 5.18 5.55 -1.89
C GLY A 90 5.77 4.79 -3.06
N VAL A 91 6.42 3.69 -2.71
CA VAL A 91 7.16 2.85 -3.63
C VAL A 91 6.99 1.38 -3.27
N TYR A 92 6.76 0.57 -4.30
CA TYR A 92 6.89 -0.88 -4.27
C TYR A 92 8.28 -1.27 -4.79
N ARG A 93 8.94 -2.14 -4.04
CA ARG A 93 10.21 -2.76 -4.42
C ARG A 93 10.14 -4.27 -4.27
N ASP A 94 10.86 -4.98 -5.13
CA ASP A 94 10.99 -6.44 -5.03
C ASP A 94 12.10 -6.87 -4.06
N HIS A 95 12.30 -8.19 -3.98
CA HIS A 95 13.31 -8.85 -3.15
C HIS A 95 14.76 -8.61 -3.60
N GLU A 96 14.99 -8.18 -4.83
CA GLU A 96 16.31 -7.76 -5.31
C GLU A 96 16.57 -6.27 -5.02
N GLY A 97 15.54 -5.55 -4.55
CA GLY A 97 15.54 -4.11 -4.33
C GLY A 97 15.20 -3.30 -5.57
N GLY A 98 14.78 -3.97 -6.65
CA GLY A 98 14.31 -3.37 -7.88
C GLY A 98 13.06 -2.53 -7.66
N PHE A 99 12.98 -1.43 -8.40
CA PHE A 99 11.77 -0.61 -8.44
C PHE A 99 10.67 -1.35 -9.21
N VAL A 100 9.48 -1.44 -8.62
CA VAL A 100 8.31 -2.09 -9.24
C VAL A 100 7.22 -1.08 -9.56
N LEU A 101 6.91 -0.21 -8.61
CA LEU A 101 5.89 0.82 -8.80
C LEU A 101 6.14 2.00 -7.86
N GLY A 102 5.86 3.21 -8.30
CA GLY A 102 5.87 4.41 -7.48
C GLY A 102 4.57 5.18 -7.63
N TYR A 103 4.14 5.90 -6.60
CA TYR A 103 3.00 6.80 -6.70
C TYR A 103 3.25 8.11 -5.95
N ALA A 104 2.65 9.18 -6.46
CA ALA A 104 2.68 10.49 -5.82
C ALA A 104 1.41 11.26 -6.16
N GLU A 105 0.80 11.89 -5.15
CA GLU A 105 -0.48 12.57 -5.32
C GLU A 105 -0.62 13.75 -4.36
N ARG A 106 -1.25 14.82 -4.82
CA ARG A 106 -1.68 15.93 -3.96
C ARG A 106 -3.06 15.62 -3.41
N ILE A 107 -3.23 15.65 -2.09
CA ILE A 107 -4.48 15.30 -1.40
C ILE A 107 -5.20 16.50 -0.78
N GLY A 108 -4.94 17.71 -1.30
CA GLY A 108 -5.54 18.93 -0.79
C GLY A 108 -4.94 19.36 0.55
N ARG A 109 -5.77 19.49 1.60
CA ARG A 109 -5.32 19.89 2.95
C ARG A 109 -5.57 18.77 3.95
N ALA A 110 -4.54 18.35 4.68
CA ALA A 110 -4.61 17.24 5.62
C ALA A 110 -3.63 17.41 6.80
N THR A 111 -3.82 16.65 7.87
CA THR A 111 -2.83 16.60 8.98
C THR A 111 -1.65 15.76 8.50
N SER A 112 -0.55 15.74 9.27
CA SER A 112 0.50 14.76 8.99
C SER A 112 -0.06 13.34 9.10
N SER A 113 -0.82 13.03 10.16
CA SER A 113 -1.41 11.69 10.37
C SER A 113 -2.35 11.26 9.24
N VAL A 114 -3.24 12.15 8.79
CA VAL A 114 -4.16 11.88 7.68
C VAL A 114 -3.39 11.67 6.37
N ALA A 115 -2.32 12.44 6.12
CA ALA A 115 -1.48 12.23 4.94
C ALA A 115 -0.78 10.86 4.97
N GLU A 116 -0.26 10.44 6.12
CA GLU A 116 0.39 9.13 6.29
C GLU A 116 -0.59 7.98 6.08
N LEU A 117 -1.79 8.08 6.68
CA LEU A 117 -2.86 7.08 6.49
C LEU A 117 -3.33 7.04 5.03
N ALA A 118 -3.49 8.20 4.38
CA ALA A 118 -3.88 8.27 2.98
C ALA A 118 -2.81 7.67 2.05
N ALA A 119 -1.53 7.88 2.35
CA ALA A 119 -0.43 7.26 1.63
C ALA A 119 -0.49 5.73 1.73
N LEU A 120 -0.61 5.21 2.96
CA LEU A 120 -0.75 3.77 3.18
C LEU A 120 -1.97 3.20 2.44
N ARG A 121 -3.15 3.82 2.61
CA ARG A 121 -4.39 3.40 1.93
C ARG A 121 -4.16 3.32 0.43
N ARG A 122 -3.58 4.35 -0.18
CA ARG A 122 -3.31 4.38 -1.62
C ARG A 122 -2.37 3.27 -2.07
N GLY A 123 -1.32 2.98 -1.30
CA GLY A 123 -0.44 1.85 -1.55
C GLY A 123 -1.22 0.53 -1.54
N LEU A 124 -2.02 0.28 -0.51
CA LEU A 124 -2.82 -0.95 -0.38
C LEU A 124 -3.84 -1.11 -1.53
N GLU A 125 -4.51 -0.03 -1.94
CA GLU A 125 -5.39 -0.04 -3.12
C GLU A 125 -4.64 -0.48 -4.38
N LEU A 126 -3.42 0.02 -4.57
CA LEU A 126 -2.57 -0.37 -5.70
C LEU A 126 -2.16 -1.84 -5.61
N ALA A 127 -1.81 -2.36 -4.42
CA ALA A 127 -1.53 -3.80 -4.28
C ALA A 127 -2.73 -4.67 -4.70
N VAL A 128 -3.92 -4.35 -4.19
CA VAL A 128 -5.15 -5.08 -4.53
C VAL A 128 -5.44 -4.99 -6.03
N ALA A 129 -5.34 -3.80 -6.62
CA ALA A 129 -5.60 -3.59 -8.05
C ALA A 129 -4.60 -4.33 -8.97
N ASN A 130 -3.38 -4.58 -8.51
CA ASN A 130 -2.38 -5.35 -9.26
C ASN A 130 -2.37 -6.85 -8.89
N GLY A 131 -3.27 -7.30 -8.01
CA GLY A 131 -3.31 -8.71 -7.56
C GLY A 131 -2.11 -9.12 -6.70
N TRP A 132 -1.40 -8.17 -6.08
CA TRP A 132 -0.27 -8.46 -5.21
C TRP A 132 -0.77 -8.83 -3.81
N ARG A 133 -0.68 -10.12 -3.45
CA ARG A 133 -1.23 -10.64 -2.19
C ARG A 133 -0.18 -10.86 -1.09
N SER A 134 1.11 -10.89 -1.42
CA SER A 134 2.22 -10.95 -0.45
C SER A 134 2.96 -9.61 -0.42
N VAL A 135 2.73 -8.84 0.66
CA VAL A 135 3.21 -7.46 0.81
C VAL A 135 3.81 -7.23 2.20
N TRP A 136 5.01 -6.66 2.24
CA TRP A 136 5.60 -6.05 3.43
C TRP A 136 5.37 -4.53 3.38
N VAL A 137 4.50 -4.03 4.26
CA VAL A 137 4.27 -2.59 4.46
C VAL A 137 5.25 -2.02 5.48
N GLU A 138 5.87 -0.90 5.15
CA GLU A 138 6.85 -0.24 6.00
C GLU A 138 6.70 1.30 5.90
N GLY A 139 6.68 1.99 7.03
CA GLY A 139 6.60 3.46 7.08
C GLY A 139 7.29 4.01 8.33
N ASP A 140 7.51 5.33 8.39
CA ASP A 140 8.18 6.02 9.50
C ASP A 140 7.21 6.71 10.48
N ALA A 141 5.91 6.74 10.17
CA ALA A 141 4.88 7.14 11.11
C ALA A 141 4.52 5.98 12.07
N LYS A 142 5.27 5.84 13.17
CA LYS A 142 5.06 4.77 14.18
C LYS A 142 3.61 4.64 14.65
N THR A 143 2.91 5.75 14.84
CA THR A 143 1.49 5.74 15.24
C THR A 143 0.60 5.07 14.20
N VAL A 144 0.81 5.34 12.90
CA VAL A 144 0.08 4.71 11.79
C VAL A 144 0.39 3.21 11.73
N VAL A 145 1.67 2.85 11.84
CA VAL A 145 2.11 1.45 11.88
C VAL A 145 1.46 0.69 13.05
N ASP A 146 1.40 1.31 14.24
CA ASP A 146 0.82 0.69 15.43
C ASP A 146 -0.72 0.54 15.33
N VAL A 147 -1.41 1.48 14.66
CA VAL A 147 -2.85 1.36 14.36
C VAL A 147 -3.13 0.16 13.45
N VAL A 148 -2.36 -0.01 12.37
CA VAL A 148 -2.52 -1.15 11.44
C VAL A 148 -2.23 -2.48 12.12
N ARG A 149 -1.26 -2.50 13.04
CA ARG A 149 -0.94 -3.68 13.87
C ARG A 149 -2.00 -3.96 14.95
N SER A 150 -3.09 -3.19 15.01
CA SER A 150 -4.13 -3.27 16.03
C SER A 150 -3.60 -3.04 17.46
N ARG A 151 -2.50 -2.30 17.61
CA ARG A 151 -1.83 -2.01 18.89
C ARG A 151 -2.16 -0.63 19.47
N ALA A 152 -2.80 0.24 18.68
CA ALA A 152 -3.17 1.59 19.10
C ALA A 152 -4.64 1.89 18.76
N ARG A 153 -5.29 2.71 19.59
CA ARG A 153 -6.64 3.24 19.33
C ARG A 153 -6.56 4.47 18.44
N VAL A 154 -7.49 4.59 17.50
CA VAL A 154 -7.64 5.78 16.67
C VAL A 154 -8.17 6.93 17.51
N ARG A 155 -7.56 8.11 17.40
CA ARG A 155 -7.84 9.27 18.27
C ARG A 155 -8.78 10.30 17.65
N ALA A 156 -8.73 10.50 16.34
CA ALA A 156 -9.50 11.51 15.62
C ALA A 156 -10.48 10.87 14.63
N GLU A 157 -11.63 11.50 14.40
CA GLU A 157 -12.66 10.98 13.48
C GLU A 157 -12.16 10.89 12.02
N GLU A 158 -11.38 11.87 11.56
CA GLU A 158 -10.76 11.87 10.22
C GLU A 158 -9.85 10.65 10.02
N ASP A 159 -9.07 10.31 11.06
CA ASP A 159 -8.21 9.12 11.05
C ASP A 159 -9.07 7.84 11.02
N SER A 160 -10.21 7.80 11.71
CA SER A 160 -11.08 6.62 11.81
C SER A 160 -11.62 6.16 10.47
N ARG A 161 -11.99 7.08 9.57
CA ARG A 161 -12.50 6.73 8.24
C ARG A 161 -11.41 6.06 7.40
N LEU A 162 -10.21 6.66 7.36
CA LEU A 162 -9.06 6.06 6.66
C LEU A 162 -8.64 4.72 7.29
N CYS A 163 -8.70 4.60 8.61
CA CYS A 163 -8.41 3.34 9.29
C CYS A 163 -9.43 2.25 8.93
N ALA A 164 -10.72 2.60 8.79
CA ALA A 164 -11.74 1.67 8.33
C ALA A 164 -11.51 1.23 6.88
N ASP A 165 -11.17 2.16 5.98
CA ASP A 165 -10.81 1.84 4.59
C ASP A 165 -9.59 0.89 4.54
N ILE A 166 -8.54 1.21 5.30
CA ILE A 166 -7.34 0.37 5.40
C ILE A 166 -7.72 -1.02 5.93
N ALA A 167 -8.51 -1.08 7.01
CA ALA A 167 -8.94 -2.33 7.61
C ALA A 167 -9.77 -3.20 6.64
N ALA A 168 -10.52 -2.60 5.73
CA ALA A 168 -11.25 -3.32 4.68
C ALA A 168 -10.33 -3.88 3.57
N LEU A 169 -9.16 -3.27 3.34
CA LEU A 169 -8.17 -3.73 2.36
C LEU A 169 -7.29 -4.88 2.91
N LEU A 170 -6.99 -4.89 4.22
CA LEU A 170 -6.06 -5.88 4.80
C LEU A 170 -6.45 -7.35 4.53
N PRO A 171 -7.73 -7.77 4.62
CA PRO A 171 -8.14 -9.15 4.36
C PRO A 171 -7.96 -9.61 2.91
N LEU A 172 -7.73 -8.68 1.97
CA LEU A 172 -7.49 -8.99 0.56
C LEU A 172 -6.03 -9.39 0.28
N LEU A 173 -5.14 -9.21 1.27
CA LEU A 173 -3.72 -9.56 1.22
C LEU A 173 -3.49 -10.84 2.03
N ASP A 174 -3.02 -11.89 1.37
CA ASP A 174 -2.82 -13.22 1.98
C ASP A 174 -1.66 -13.24 2.97
N ASP A 175 -0.59 -12.50 2.65
CA ASP A 175 0.64 -12.47 3.42
C ASP A 175 1.07 -11.03 3.65
N LEU A 176 0.70 -10.50 4.81
CA LEU A 176 0.93 -9.12 5.20
C LEU A 176 1.93 -9.04 6.37
N CYS A 177 3.08 -8.44 6.10
CA CYS A 177 4.00 -7.98 7.13
C CYS A 177 3.89 -6.46 7.27
N VAL A 178 3.93 -5.94 8.50
CA VAL A 178 3.90 -4.49 8.75
C VAL A 178 5.05 -4.14 9.66
N SER A 179 5.89 -3.18 9.30
CA SER A 179 7.04 -2.70 10.09
C SER A 179 7.10 -1.18 10.19
N HIS A 180 7.88 -0.70 11.16
CA HIS A 180 8.30 0.69 11.24
C HIS A 180 9.78 0.78 10.85
N VAL A 181 10.12 1.81 10.08
CA VAL A 181 11.50 2.18 9.75
C VAL A 181 11.73 3.64 10.13
N ARG A 182 12.93 4.02 10.55
CA ARG A 182 13.23 5.45 10.74
C ARG A 182 13.24 6.16 9.40
N ARG A 183 13.05 7.47 9.43
CA ARG A 183 13.02 8.34 8.24
C ARG A 183 14.19 8.14 7.27
N GLN A 184 15.38 7.78 7.78
CA GLN A 184 16.55 7.47 6.94
C GLN A 184 16.33 6.26 6.02
N GLY A 185 15.60 5.24 6.47
CA GLY A 185 15.21 4.09 5.66
C GLY A 185 13.92 4.29 4.86
N ASN A 186 13.23 5.44 4.99
CA ASN A 186 12.02 5.78 4.25
C ASN A 186 12.24 6.86 3.17
N ARG A 187 13.49 7.15 2.81
CA ARG A 187 13.86 8.30 1.95
C ARG A 187 13.21 8.27 0.56
N VAL A 188 13.05 7.08 -0.03
CA VAL A 188 12.44 6.94 -1.36
C VAL A 188 10.96 7.33 -1.32
N ALA A 189 10.18 6.80 -0.37
CA ALA A 189 8.77 7.17 -0.20
C ALA A 189 8.61 8.65 0.12
N HIS A 190 9.48 9.20 0.97
CA HIS A 190 9.53 10.63 1.25
C HIS A 190 9.81 11.49 0.00
N GLY A 191 10.66 11.00 -0.89
CA GLY A 191 10.89 11.62 -2.20
C GLY A 191 9.63 11.67 -3.05
N PHE A 192 8.89 10.56 -3.13
CA PHE A 192 7.59 10.53 -3.82
C PHE A 192 6.56 11.47 -3.19
N ALA A 193 6.45 11.50 -1.86
CA ALA A 193 5.53 12.42 -1.18
C ALA A 193 5.88 13.89 -1.49
N LYS A 194 7.16 14.24 -1.57
CA LYS A 194 7.62 15.56 -2.01
C LYS A 194 7.20 15.88 -3.44
N LEU A 195 7.37 14.94 -4.38
CA LEU A 195 6.91 15.11 -5.75
C LEU A 195 5.40 15.36 -5.84
N GLY A 196 4.62 14.71 -4.96
CA GLY A 196 3.18 14.89 -4.88
C GLY A 196 2.74 16.34 -4.61
N HIS A 197 3.54 17.14 -3.90
CA HIS A 197 3.23 18.58 -3.72
C HIS A 197 3.22 19.35 -5.03
N GLY A 198 4.05 18.96 -6.01
CA GLY A 198 4.16 19.60 -7.32
C GLY A 198 3.20 19.02 -8.36
N ALA A 199 2.64 17.83 -8.11
CA ALA A 199 1.79 17.14 -9.07
C ALA A 199 0.44 17.88 -9.27
N ALA A 200 0.04 18.02 -10.54
CA ALA A 200 -1.25 18.57 -10.95
C ALA A 200 -2.38 17.51 -10.87
N SER A 201 -2.02 16.24 -11.03
CA SER A 201 -2.89 15.07 -10.96
C SER A 201 -2.16 13.92 -10.26
N PRO A 202 -2.87 12.91 -9.74
CA PRO A 202 -2.23 11.69 -9.24
C PRO A 202 -1.31 11.07 -10.31
N ARG A 203 -0.15 10.58 -9.89
CA ARG A 203 0.84 9.93 -10.76
C ARG A 203 1.20 8.55 -10.24
N VAL A 204 1.33 7.61 -11.17
CA VAL A 204 1.81 6.25 -10.91
C VAL A 204 2.88 5.94 -11.96
N TRP A 205 4.04 5.51 -11.49
CA TRP A 205 5.17 5.07 -12.32
C TRP A 205 5.29 3.55 -12.24
N ARG A 206 5.37 2.87 -13.38
CA ARG A 206 5.44 1.40 -13.47
C ARG A 206 6.75 0.90 -14.07
N ASP A 207 7.29 1.63 -15.04
CA ASP A 207 8.48 1.18 -15.78
C ASP A 207 9.77 1.70 -15.14
N ALA A 208 9.81 2.99 -14.80
CA ALA A 208 10.96 3.63 -14.20
C ALA A 208 10.54 4.68 -13.17
N PRO A 209 11.29 4.82 -12.06
CA PRO A 209 11.08 5.91 -11.12
C PRO A 209 11.51 7.25 -11.74
N PRO A 210 10.97 8.39 -11.26
CA PRO A 210 11.44 9.71 -11.66
C PRO A 210 12.86 9.97 -11.12
N ASP A 211 13.64 10.79 -11.83
CA ASP A 211 15.07 11.04 -11.54
C ASP A 211 15.30 11.55 -10.11
N GLU A 212 14.35 12.32 -9.58
CA GLU A 212 14.44 12.92 -8.24
C GLU A 212 14.52 11.88 -7.12
N VAL A 213 14.00 10.66 -7.35
CA VAL A 213 14.05 9.56 -6.37
C VAL A 213 15.06 8.47 -6.72
N LEU A 214 15.62 8.44 -7.94
CA LEU A 214 16.63 7.46 -8.36
C LEU A 214 17.84 7.43 -7.42
N ARG A 215 18.34 8.60 -7.02
CA ARG A 215 19.48 8.71 -6.09
C ARG A 215 19.23 8.05 -4.73
N TYR A 216 17.98 7.97 -4.28
CA TYR A 216 17.63 7.32 -3.02
C TYR A 216 17.55 5.80 -3.18
N LEU A 217 17.04 5.34 -4.34
CA LEU A 217 17.03 3.92 -4.68
C LEU A 217 18.45 3.36 -4.80
N GLN A 218 19.36 4.08 -5.44
CA GLN A 218 20.77 3.68 -5.58
C GLN A 218 21.46 3.53 -4.22
N ARG A 219 21.30 4.51 -3.33
CA ARG A 219 21.87 4.44 -1.96
C ARG A 219 21.32 3.28 -1.13
N ASP A 220 20.02 2.99 -1.25
CA ASP A 220 19.41 1.85 -0.58
C ASP A 220 19.94 0.50 -1.12
N ALA A 221 20.32 0.44 -2.41
CA ALA A 221 20.92 -0.74 -3.04
C ALA A 221 22.39 -0.97 -2.62
N GLU A 222 23.15 0.11 -2.43
CA GLU A 222 24.57 0.09 -2.02
C GLU A 222 24.74 -0.23 -0.52
N GLY A 223 23.67 -0.15 0.28
CA GLY A 223 23.70 -0.43 1.71
C GLY A 223 24.46 0.61 2.52
N GLU A 224 24.63 1.83 2.00
CA GLU A 224 25.36 2.91 2.67
C GLU A 224 24.57 3.47 3.86
N GLY A 225 24.82 2.85 5.01
CA GLY A 225 24.41 3.25 6.34
C GLY A 225 25.13 2.44 7.44
N LYS A 226 26.32 1.92 7.12
CA LYS A 226 27.26 1.34 8.09
C LYS A 226 28.17 2.42 8.64
#